data_AF-A0A5K7SDY7-F1
#
_entry.id   AF-A0A5K7SDY7-F1
#
_cell.length_a   1.000
_cell.length_b   1.000
_cell.length_c   1.000
_cell.angle_alpha   90.00
_cell.angle_beta   90.00
_cell.angle_gamma   90.00
#
_symmetry.space_group_name_H-M   'P 1'
#
loop_
_entity.id
_entity.type
_entity.pdbx_description
1 polymer ?
#
loop_
_entity_poly.entity_id
_entity_poly.type
_entity_poly.pdbx_seq_one_letter_code
_entity_poly.pdbx_strand_id
1 'polypeptide(L)'
;MNMNNIREHIYIKNLGPINEIEINDLLPITFFIGDSGSGKSTLIKTIALFRWLNKMINIRSYLKNVGISKSPFRFVSNTLLKNSGILDYCKSETIIKYTYSINGNDYTIEYSNKSLKGTNIIIDKEDISYQKIAFMSEMRVIIPDWADRGARFAGGYLNFHFHESYGAFDDATNAISDLKLDFIGMEFSVKKSGNTKKFYLKPSIGKGNYEALEFKKSSSGMQSSIPLAVVANYYSKYFDYSAAFRNSVIQYLLQTDKITSFKEATNLSDMNKQIHLHIEEPELSLYPDAQCKLINFIVEQSFISNLKDREITMTIATHSPYIINQLNVLLRAHQRGKTFDNAAIDPAKLAVYRLYEGKLQNLVSVDETTKETVVNTYDLSETINDIYNNYENL
;
A
#
# COMPACT_ATOMS: atom_id res chain seq x y z
N MET A 1 9.52 -3.93 -23.53
CA MET A 1 9.84 -4.08 -22.09
C MET A 1 9.94 -5.56 -21.84
N ASN A 2 11.14 -6.08 -21.56
CA ASN A 2 11.28 -7.44 -21.07
C ASN A 2 10.49 -7.51 -19.76
N MET A 3 9.43 -8.31 -19.73
CA MET A 3 8.72 -8.62 -18.49
C MET A 3 9.68 -9.43 -17.63
N ASN A 4 10.40 -8.74 -16.75
CA ASN A 4 11.09 -9.41 -15.66
C ASN A 4 9.99 -10.13 -14.87
N ASN A 5 10.05 -11.45 -14.85
CA ASN A 5 9.03 -12.31 -14.22
C ASN A 5 9.22 -12.23 -12.70
N ILE A 6 8.81 -11.11 -12.11
CA ILE A 6 8.93 -10.84 -10.68
C ILE A 6 7.82 -11.61 -9.97
N ARG A 7 8.19 -12.35 -8.93
CA ARG A 7 7.25 -13.04 -8.03
C ARG A 7 7.64 -12.80 -6.59
N GLU A 8 6.64 -12.68 -5.74
CA GLU A 8 6.82 -12.45 -4.32
C GLU A 8 6.10 -13.56 -3.54
N HIS A 9 6.87 -14.39 -2.84
CA HIS A 9 6.35 -15.43 -1.94
C HIS A 9 6.43 -14.95 -0.50
N ILE A 10 5.37 -15.21 0.29
CA ILE A 10 5.40 -14.98 1.73
C ILE A 10 4.80 -16.17 2.49
N TYR A 11 5.52 -16.61 3.52
CA TYR A 11 5.07 -17.61 4.48
C TYR A 11 5.18 -17.04 5.90
N ILE A 12 4.11 -17.18 6.68
CA ILE A 12 4.06 -16.72 8.07
C ILE A 12 3.50 -17.83 8.94
N LYS A 13 4.17 -18.09 10.07
CA LYS A 13 3.74 -19.04 11.09
C LYS A 13 3.84 -18.40 12.48
N ASN A 14 2.83 -18.62 13.32
CA ASN A 14 2.77 -18.20 14.72
C ASN A 14 3.06 -16.71 14.94
N LEU A 15 2.30 -15.81 14.30
CA LEU A 15 2.44 -14.37 14.44
C LEU A 15 1.14 -13.74 14.95
N GLY A 16 1.03 -13.56 16.27
CA GLY A 16 -0.19 -13.05 16.91
C GLY A 16 -1.41 -13.93 16.59
N PRO A 17 -2.47 -13.39 15.97
CA PRO A 17 -3.65 -14.17 15.57
C PRO A 17 -3.42 -15.05 14.32
N ILE A 18 -2.28 -14.93 13.63
CA ILE A 18 -1.94 -15.74 12.46
C ILE A 18 -1.31 -17.06 12.92
N ASN A 19 -1.97 -18.18 12.60
CA ASN A 19 -1.48 -19.53 12.88
C ASN A 19 -0.46 -19.97 11.82
N GLU A 20 -0.90 -20.06 10.57
CA GLU A 20 -0.04 -20.43 9.44
C GLU A 20 -0.70 -19.98 8.13
N ILE A 21 0.05 -19.24 7.33
CA ILE A 21 -0.38 -18.79 6.02
C ILE A 21 0.77 -18.90 5.01
N GLU A 22 0.41 -19.16 3.76
CA GLU A 22 1.34 -19.16 2.64
C GLU A 22 0.66 -18.48 1.44
N ILE A 23 1.33 -17.49 0.87
CA ILE A 23 0.94 -16.86 -0.38
C ILE A 23 2.07 -17.09 -1.37
N ASN A 24 1.83 -17.97 -2.33
CA ASN A 24 2.84 -18.37 -3.31
C ASN A 24 3.23 -17.25 -4.27
N ASP A 25 2.28 -16.36 -4.56
CA ASP A 25 2.47 -15.20 -5.41
C ASP A 25 1.61 -14.04 -4.90
N LEU A 26 2.24 -12.99 -4.39
CA LEU A 26 1.57 -11.74 -4.02
C LEU A 26 1.24 -10.96 -5.30
N LEU A 27 0.05 -11.24 -5.84
CA LEU A 27 -0.43 -10.60 -7.06
C LEU A 27 -0.54 -9.07 -6.94
N PRO A 28 -0.44 -8.33 -8.07
CA PRO A 28 -0.40 -6.87 -8.07
C PRO A 28 -1.56 -6.19 -7.35
N ILE A 29 -2.75 -6.80 -7.33
CA ILE A 29 -3.92 -6.32 -6.60
C ILE A 29 -4.31 -7.40 -5.59
N THR A 30 -4.00 -7.18 -4.31
CA THR A 30 -4.29 -8.15 -3.24
C THR A 30 -5.19 -7.54 -2.18
N PHE A 31 -6.31 -8.20 -1.87
CA PHE A 31 -7.22 -7.83 -0.78
C PHE A 31 -7.22 -8.88 0.33
N PHE A 32 -7.17 -8.41 1.58
CA PHE A 32 -7.36 -9.21 2.78
C PHE A 32 -8.62 -8.77 3.51
N ILE A 33 -9.51 -9.72 3.79
CA ILE A 33 -10.75 -9.50 4.54
C ILE A 33 -10.89 -10.47 5.70
N GLY A 34 -11.89 -10.27 6.55
CA GLY A 34 -12.15 -11.07 7.74
C GLY A 34 -12.45 -10.19 8.95
N ASP A 35 -12.80 -10.82 10.07
CA ASP A 35 -13.31 -10.12 11.24
C ASP A 35 -12.28 -9.26 11.97
N SER A 36 -12.75 -8.41 12.88
CA SER A 36 -11.89 -7.56 13.69
C SER A 36 -10.98 -8.43 14.57
N GLY A 37 -9.69 -8.11 14.59
CA GLY A 37 -8.70 -8.90 15.31
C GLY A 37 -8.23 -10.18 14.60
N SER A 38 -8.71 -10.50 13.39
CA SER A 38 -8.28 -11.72 12.67
C SER A 38 -6.80 -11.73 12.25
N GLY A 39 -6.14 -10.56 12.22
CA GLY A 39 -4.73 -10.43 11.87
C GLY A 39 -4.42 -9.71 10.55
N LYS A 40 -5.43 -9.13 9.86
CA LYS A 40 -5.25 -8.43 8.57
C LYS A 40 -4.18 -7.33 8.64
N SER A 41 -4.26 -6.47 9.67
CA SER A 41 -3.28 -5.42 9.94
C SER A 41 -1.89 -5.98 10.19
N THR A 42 -1.78 -7.08 10.96
CA THR A 42 -0.51 -7.76 11.22
C THR A 42 0.09 -8.30 9.92
N LEU A 43 -0.72 -8.90 9.05
CA LEU A 43 -0.30 -9.42 7.75
C LEU A 43 0.21 -8.31 6.81
N ILE A 44 -0.57 -7.26 6.60
CA ILE A 44 -0.19 -6.18 5.67
C ILE A 44 1.04 -5.40 6.18
N LYS A 45 1.17 -5.18 7.50
CA LYS A 45 2.36 -4.57 8.11
C LYS A 45 3.59 -5.45 7.97
N THR A 46 3.42 -6.78 8.05
CA THR A 46 4.50 -7.74 7.82
C THR A 46 4.96 -7.72 6.36
N ILE A 47 4.03 -7.77 5.39
CA ILE A 47 4.36 -7.68 3.96
C ILE A 47 5.11 -6.37 3.67
N ALA A 48 4.60 -5.24 4.17
CA ALA A 48 5.24 -3.94 3.99
C ALA A 48 6.67 -3.89 4.57
N LEU A 49 6.89 -4.46 5.76
CA LEU A 49 8.20 -4.55 6.39
C LEU A 49 9.17 -5.39 5.55
N PHE A 50 8.75 -6.56 5.06
CA PHE A 50 9.64 -7.45 4.31
C PHE A 50 9.95 -6.92 2.90
N ARG A 51 9.00 -6.24 2.25
CA ARG A 51 9.27 -5.44 1.04
C ARG A 51 10.27 -4.32 1.31
N TRP A 52 10.14 -3.62 2.45
CA TRP A 52 11.11 -2.60 2.84
C TRP A 52 12.51 -3.20 3.11
N LEU A 53 12.59 -4.36 3.75
CA LEU A 53 13.86 -5.07 3.92
C LEU A 53 14.50 -5.42 2.58
N ASN A 54 13.71 -5.94 1.63
CA ASN A 54 14.17 -6.24 0.27
C ASN A 54 14.68 -4.99 -0.45
N LYS A 55 13.95 -3.87 -0.36
CA LYS A 55 14.42 -2.57 -0.86
C LYS A 55 15.79 -2.21 -0.31
N MET A 56 15.99 -2.34 1.00
CA MET A 56 17.25 -2.00 1.64
C MET A 56 18.39 -2.92 1.20
N ILE A 57 18.12 -4.22 1.02
CA ILE A 57 19.09 -5.17 0.47
C ILE A 57 19.47 -4.81 -0.98
N ASN A 58 18.51 -4.38 -1.81
CA ASN A 58 18.78 -3.87 -3.16
C ASN A 58 19.69 -2.63 -3.12
N ILE A 59 19.41 -1.66 -2.26
CA ILE A 59 20.27 -0.47 -2.08
C ILE A 59 21.69 -0.87 -1.65
N ARG A 60 21.82 -1.80 -0.71
CA ARG A 60 23.13 -2.32 -0.26
C ARG A 60 23.90 -2.97 -1.41
N SER A 61 23.22 -3.81 -2.19
CA SER A 61 23.83 -4.55 -3.31
C SER A 61 24.28 -3.60 -4.41
N TYR A 62 23.45 -2.59 -4.71
CA TYR A 62 23.82 -1.50 -5.59
C TYR A 62 25.06 -0.73 -5.12
N LEU A 63 25.11 -0.34 -3.84
CA LEU A 63 26.27 0.36 -3.26
C LEU A 63 27.54 -0.48 -3.38
N LYS A 64 27.44 -1.79 -3.15
CA LYS A 64 28.56 -2.73 -3.32
C LYS A 64 29.05 -2.78 -4.77
N ASN A 65 28.13 -2.79 -5.73
CA ASN A 65 28.44 -2.83 -7.17
C ASN A 65 29.17 -1.56 -7.65
N VAL A 66 28.97 -0.42 -6.98
CA VAL A 66 29.69 0.83 -7.26
C VAL A 66 30.92 1.05 -6.36
N GLY A 67 31.44 -0.02 -5.73
CA GLY A 67 32.71 0.01 -4.98
C GLY A 67 32.60 0.49 -3.52
N ILE A 68 31.38 0.52 -2.96
CA ILE A 68 31.12 0.91 -1.57
C ILE A 68 30.84 -0.36 -0.76
N SER A 69 31.90 -0.95 -0.22
CA SER A 69 31.87 -2.27 0.41
C SER A 69 31.39 -2.29 1.87
N LYS A 70 31.47 -1.16 2.60
CA LYS A 70 30.93 -1.07 3.96
C LYS A 70 29.42 -0.76 3.90
N SER A 71 28.60 -1.64 4.48
CA SER A 71 27.17 -1.38 4.60
C SER A 71 26.92 -0.16 5.49
N PRO A 72 26.19 0.86 5.02
CA PRO A 72 25.95 2.07 5.79
C PRO A 72 24.80 1.93 6.80
N PHE A 73 23.99 0.86 6.72
CA PHE A 73 22.89 0.58 7.64
C PHE A 73 22.97 -0.82 8.23
N ARG A 74 22.39 -0.98 9.44
CA ARG A 74 22.25 -2.24 10.17
C ARG A 74 20.78 -2.60 10.29
N PHE A 75 20.50 -3.89 10.16
CA PHE A 75 19.15 -4.44 10.35
C PHE A 75 19.01 -4.95 11.79
N VAL A 76 18.46 -4.11 12.67
CA VAL A 76 18.19 -4.50 14.06
C VAL A 76 16.76 -5.03 14.14
N SER A 77 16.60 -6.35 14.18
CA SER A 77 15.29 -7.03 14.10
C SER A 77 14.27 -6.46 15.08
N ASN A 78 14.66 -6.31 16.35
CA ASN A 78 13.77 -5.81 17.40
C ASN A 78 13.23 -4.40 17.11
N THR A 79 14.10 -3.48 16.67
CA THR A 79 13.70 -2.11 16.31
C THR A 79 12.77 -2.10 15.11
N LEU A 80 13.08 -2.90 14.09
CA LEU A 80 12.27 -2.99 12.88
C LEU A 80 10.86 -3.52 13.17
N LEU A 81 10.77 -4.64 13.89
CA LEU A 81 9.49 -5.23 14.29
C LEU A 81 8.68 -4.30 15.18
N LYS A 82 9.34 -3.59 16.11
CA LYS A 82 8.70 -2.60 16.99
C LYS A 82 8.12 -1.44 16.19
N ASN A 83 8.90 -0.87 15.28
CA ASN A 83 8.47 0.25 14.46
C ASN A 83 7.33 -0.14 13.51
N SER A 84 7.35 -1.36 12.96
CA SER A 84 6.23 -1.89 12.18
C SER A 84 4.99 -2.26 13.01
N GLY A 85 5.06 -2.20 14.34
CA GLY A 85 3.95 -2.50 15.24
C GLY A 85 3.60 -3.98 15.34
N ILE A 86 4.54 -4.88 15.03
CA ILE A 86 4.31 -6.34 15.05
C ILE A 86 5.16 -7.10 16.08
N LEU A 87 6.08 -6.42 16.78
CA LEU A 87 6.97 -7.05 17.75
C LEU A 87 6.22 -7.81 18.84
N ASP A 88 5.14 -7.23 19.38
CA ASP A 88 4.37 -7.82 20.47
C ASP A 88 3.61 -9.10 20.04
N TYR A 89 3.48 -9.33 18.73
CA TYR A 89 2.91 -10.55 18.17
C TYR A 89 3.95 -11.66 17.96
N CYS A 90 5.25 -11.34 18.02
CA CYS A 90 6.33 -12.30 17.81
C CYS A 90 6.59 -13.14 19.07
N LYS A 91 6.65 -14.46 18.89
CA LYS A 91 7.04 -15.48 19.86
C LYS A 91 8.35 -16.15 19.43
N SER A 92 8.87 -17.06 20.26
CA SER A 92 10.08 -17.84 19.94
C SER A 92 9.97 -18.64 18.65
N GLU A 93 8.77 -19.16 18.40
CA GLU A 93 8.36 -20.04 17.32
C GLU A 93 7.77 -19.30 16.11
N THR A 94 7.79 -17.96 16.12
CA THR A 94 7.38 -17.15 14.98
C THR A 94 8.35 -17.36 13.83
N ILE A 95 7.79 -17.62 12.65
CA ILE A 95 8.53 -17.73 11.39
C ILE A 95 7.88 -16.77 10.41
N ILE A 96 8.70 -15.92 9.78
CA ILE A 96 8.29 -15.11 8.63
C ILE A 96 9.35 -15.31 7.55
N LYS A 97 8.95 -15.82 6.39
CA LYS A 97 9.83 -16.01 5.24
C LYS A 97 9.25 -15.24 4.07
N TYR A 98 10.07 -14.40 3.44
CA TYR A 98 9.71 -13.65 2.24
C TYR A 98 10.76 -13.94 1.17
N THR A 99 10.32 -14.32 -0.02
CA THR A 99 11.20 -14.59 -1.16
C THR A 99 10.83 -13.69 -2.30
N TYR A 100 11.79 -12.90 -2.77
CA TYR A 100 11.68 -12.09 -3.98
C TYR A 100 12.37 -12.84 -5.11
N SER A 101 11.60 -13.27 -6.10
CA SER A 101 12.09 -14.00 -7.27
C SER A 101 12.11 -13.08 -8.48
N ILE A 102 13.24 -13.00 -9.18
CA ILE A 102 13.38 -12.19 -10.39
C ILE A 102 14.39 -12.85 -11.32
N ASN A 103 14.10 -12.88 -12.63
CA ASN A 103 14.95 -13.52 -13.64
C ASN A 103 15.34 -14.98 -13.35
N GLY A 104 14.53 -15.69 -12.55
CA GLY A 104 14.79 -17.07 -12.13
C GLY A 104 15.66 -17.22 -10.87
N ASN A 105 16.12 -16.11 -10.29
CA ASN A 105 16.89 -16.08 -9.05
C ASN A 105 15.98 -15.78 -7.86
N ASP A 106 16.22 -16.47 -6.73
CA ASP A 106 15.45 -16.32 -5.50
C ASP A 106 16.26 -15.63 -4.39
N TYR A 107 15.70 -14.56 -3.83
CA TYR A 107 16.30 -13.81 -2.73
C TYR A 107 15.40 -13.88 -1.49
N THR A 108 15.82 -14.65 -0.50
CA THR A 108 15.00 -14.93 0.70
C THR A 108 15.47 -14.16 1.94
N ILE A 109 14.53 -13.51 2.62
CA ILE A 109 14.70 -12.91 3.94
C ILE A 109 13.82 -13.68 4.92
N GLU A 110 14.38 -14.06 6.06
CA GLU A 110 13.68 -14.87 7.05
C GLU A 110 13.84 -14.28 8.46
N TYR A 111 12.73 -14.13 9.19
CA TYR A 111 12.74 -13.96 10.63
C TYR A 111 12.38 -15.29 11.29
N SER A 112 13.31 -15.85 12.07
CA SER A 112 13.08 -17.04 12.90
C SER A 112 14.05 -17.06 14.08
N ASN A 113 13.68 -17.77 15.15
CA ASN A 113 14.47 -17.84 16.38
C ASN A 113 14.86 -16.44 16.91
N LYS A 114 13.93 -15.48 16.82
CA LYS A 114 14.12 -14.07 17.20
C LYS A 114 15.21 -13.31 16.42
N SER A 115 15.64 -13.81 15.28
CA SER A 115 16.72 -13.24 14.47
C SER A 115 16.31 -13.05 13.00
N LEU A 116 16.84 -12.00 12.36
CA LEU A 116 16.70 -11.80 10.92
C LEU A 116 17.88 -12.44 10.18
N LYS A 117 17.58 -13.32 9.23
CA LYS A 117 18.50 -14.01 8.32
C LYS A 117 18.30 -13.48 6.89
N GLY A 118 19.28 -13.71 6.02
CA GLY A 118 19.23 -13.25 4.62
C GLY A 118 19.51 -11.76 4.41
N THR A 119 19.76 -11.00 5.48
CA THR A 119 19.99 -9.54 5.37
C THR A 119 21.32 -9.15 4.72
N ASN A 120 22.27 -10.08 4.58
CA ASN A 120 23.57 -9.87 3.94
C ASN A 120 23.65 -10.44 2.51
N ILE A 121 22.53 -10.89 1.96
CA ILE A 121 22.43 -11.32 0.56
C ILE A 121 22.87 -10.17 -0.34
N ILE A 122 23.55 -10.52 -1.43
CA ILE A 122 23.93 -9.60 -2.50
C ILE A 122 23.07 -9.95 -3.71
N ILE A 123 22.28 -8.99 -4.15
CA ILE A 123 21.44 -9.10 -5.35
C ILE A 123 22.32 -8.96 -6.58
N ASP A 124 22.12 -9.83 -7.57
CA ASP A 124 22.82 -9.75 -8.84
C ASP A 124 22.51 -8.42 -9.53
N LYS A 125 23.49 -7.87 -10.24
CA LYS A 125 23.39 -6.53 -10.83
C LYS A 125 22.17 -6.36 -11.73
N GLU A 126 21.81 -7.41 -12.46
CA GLU A 126 20.68 -7.47 -13.40
C GLU A 126 19.32 -7.54 -12.69
N ASP A 127 19.32 -7.98 -11.43
CA ASP A 127 18.13 -8.20 -10.60
C ASP A 127 17.86 -7.03 -9.65
N ILE A 128 18.76 -6.04 -9.59
CA ILE A 128 18.60 -4.87 -8.74
C ILE A 128 17.35 -4.09 -9.15
N SER A 129 16.46 -3.91 -8.19
CA SER A 129 15.23 -3.13 -8.32
C SER A 129 15.18 -2.00 -7.30
N TYR A 130 14.56 -0.88 -7.70
CA TYR A 130 14.18 0.17 -6.79
C TYR A 130 12.70 0.05 -6.43
N GLN A 131 12.44 -0.10 -5.14
CA GLN A 131 11.09 -0.26 -4.61
C GLN A 131 10.73 0.94 -3.71
N LYS A 132 9.52 1.48 -3.87
CA LYS A 132 8.93 2.44 -2.95
C LYS A 132 7.75 1.80 -2.23
N ILE A 133 7.87 1.68 -0.92
CA ILE A 133 6.80 1.22 -0.05
C ILE A 133 6.07 2.47 0.43
N ALA A 134 4.77 2.53 0.19
CA ALA A 134 3.87 3.56 0.71
C ALA A 134 2.81 2.87 1.56
N PHE A 135 2.68 3.28 2.82
CA PHE A 135 1.74 2.71 3.76
C PHE A 135 0.74 3.79 4.20
N MET A 136 -0.56 3.51 4.01
CA MET A 136 -1.67 4.36 4.38
C MET A 136 -2.48 3.68 5.50
N SER A 137 -2.21 4.06 6.74
CA SER A 137 -2.89 3.52 7.93
C SER A 137 -4.28 4.15 8.16
N GLU A 138 -5.11 3.55 9.02
CA GLU A 138 -6.39 4.16 9.42
C GLU A 138 -6.22 5.55 10.07
N MET A 139 -5.06 5.80 10.69
CA MET A 139 -4.75 7.07 11.37
C MET A 139 -4.63 8.26 10.42
N ARG A 140 -4.69 8.05 9.11
CA ARG A 140 -4.74 9.12 8.10
C ARG A 140 -5.89 10.10 8.31
N VAL A 141 -6.96 9.70 9.02
CA VAL A 141 -8.04 10.60 9.44
C VAL A 141 -7.53 11.80 10.27
N ILE A 142 -6.38 11.68 10.92
CA ILE A 142 -5.75 12.75 11.75
C ILE A 142 -4.94 13.74 10.89
N ILE A 143 -4.59 13.38 9.65
CA ILE A 143 -3.75 14.22 8.76
C ILE A 143 -4.26 15.65 8.59
N PRO A 144 -5.56 15.93 8.39
CA PRO A 144 -6.06 17.30 8.21
C PRO A 144 -5.70 18.21 9.40
N ASP A 145 -5.95 17.74 10.63
CA ASP A 145 -5.64 18.48 11.85
C ASP A 145 -4.13 18.60 12.07
N TRP A 146 -3.39 17.54 11.74
CA TRP A 146 -1.93 17.53 11.86
C TRP A 146 -1.25 18.53 10.93
N ALA A 147 -1.69 18.56 9.68
CA ALA A 147 -1.12 19.45 8.68
C ALA A 147 -1.51 20.92 8.94
N ASP A 148 -2.72 21.18 9.46
CA ASP A 148 -3.17 22.53 9.84
C ASP A 148 -2.30 23.15 10.94
N ARG A 149 -1.78 22.35 11.87
CA ARG A 149 -0.83 22.78 12.90
C ARG A 149 0.62 22.84 12.41
N GLY A 150 0.85 22.78 11.10
CA GLY A 150 2.19 22.86 10.50
C GLY A 150 3.07 21.65 10.83
N ALA A 151 2.46 20.48 11.00
CA ALA A 151 3.14 19.24 11.37
C ALA A 151 3.93 19.30 12.68
N ARG A 152 3.51 20.18 13.59
CA ARG A 152 4.13 20.38 14.90
C ARG A 152 3.07 20.26 15.98
N PHE A 153 3.08 19.14 16.69
CA PHE A 153 2.44 19.03 18.00
C PHE A 153 3.54 19.04 19.06
N ALA A 154 3.40 19.89 20.08
CA ALA A 154 4.32 19.88 21.21
C ALA A 154 4.31 18.47 21.85
N GLY A 155 5.48 17.80 21.89
CA GLY A 155 5.61 16.43 22.40
C GLY A 155 5.01 15.32 21.51
N GLY A 156 4.51 15.64 20.32
CA GLY A 156 3.74 14.70 19.49
C GLY A 156 4.62 13.84 18.58
N TYR A 157 4.82 12.58 18.96
CA TYR A 157 5.07 11.49 18.02
C TYR A 157 3.92 10.49 18.21
N LEU A 158 3.18 10.20 17.14
CA LEU A 158 2.08 9.22 17.21
C LEU A 158 2.67 7.82 17.07
N ASN A 159 2.72 7.29 15.85
CA ASN A 159 3.44 6.07 15.55
C ASN A 159 4.05 6.14 14.15
N PHE A 160 4.88 5.14 13.83
CA PHE A 160 5.60 5.05 12.57
C PHE A 160 4.66 5.12 11.35
N HIS A 161 3.59 4.31 11.34
CA HIS A 161 2.67 4.22 10.20
C HIS A 161 1.88 5.50 9.95
N PHE A 162 1.52 6.25 11.00
CA PHE A 162 0.96 7.59 10.86
C PHE A 162 1.95 8.53 10.18
N HIS A 163 3.21 8.55 10.62
CA HIS A 163 4.23 9.42 10.04
C HIS A 163 4.56 9.04 8.59
N GLU A 164 4.54 7.75 8.23
CA GLU A 164 4.63 7.31 6.84
C GLU A 164 3.45 7.80 5.99
N SER A 165 2.22 7.68 6.52
CA SER A 165 1.00 8.15 5.83
C SER A 165 1.02 9.67 5.63
N TYR A 166 1.39 10.42 6.67
CA TYR A 166 1.50 11.87 6.61
C TYR A 166 2.63 12.30 5.66
N GLY A 167 3.80 11.66 5.72
CA GLY A 167 4.93 11.96 4.83
C GLY A 167 4.56 11.75 3.36
N ALA A 168 3.88 10.64 3.03
CA ALA A 168 3.39 10.40 1.68
C ALA A 168 2.38 11.46 1.22
N PHE A 169 1.46 11.88 2.10
CA PHE A 169 0.51 12.96 1.79
C PHE A 169 1.20 14.32 1.64
N ASP A 170 2.20 14.60 2.46
CA ASP A 170 2.96 15.85 2.40
C ASP A 170 3.73 15.95 1.08
N ASP A 171 4.44 14.88 0.69
CA ASP A 171 5.12 14.76 -0.60
C ASP A 171 4.14 14.92 -1.77
N ALA A 172 2.99 14.25 -1.69
CA ALA A 172 1.96 14.31 -2.73
C ALA A 172 1.43 15.74 -2.92
N THR A 173 1.14 16.44 -1.83
CA THR A 173 0.63 17.82 -1.84
C THR A 173 1.70 18.87 -2.17
N ASN A 174 2.97 18.48 -2.25
CA ASN A 174 4.03 19.34 -2.82
C ASN A 174 4.02 19.30 -4.36
N ALA A 175 3.52 18.22 -4.96
CA ALA A 175 3.43 18.04 -6.41
C ALA A 175 2.02 18.30 -6.98
N ILE A 176 0.97 18.12 -6.19
CA ILE A 176 -0.43 18.24 -6.62
C ILE A 176 -1.03 19.51 -6.03
N SER A 177 -1.40 20.46 -6.89
CA SER A 177 -2.09 21.71 -6.51
C SER A 177 -3.59 21.51 -6.34
N ASP A 178 -4.18 20.65 -7.16
CA ASP A 178 -5.61 20.39 -7.24
C ASP A 178 -5.87 18.96 -7.69
N LEU A 179 -6.98 18.38 -7.22
CA LEU A 179 -7.42 17.05 -7.59
C LEU A 179 -8.94 16.96 -7.53
N LYS A 180 -9.55 16.54 -8.64
CA LYS A 180 -10.97 16.21 -8.70
C LYS A 180 -11.22 14.86 -8.03
N LEU A 181 -12.19 14.82 -7.13
CA LEU A 181 -12.54 13.66 -6.29
C LEU A 181 -13.99 13.28 -6.54
N ASP A 182 -14.23 12.72 -7.73
CA ASP A 182 -15.58 12.39 -8.21
C ASP A 182 -16.32 11.40 -7.29
N PHE A 183 -15.57 10.54 -6.56
CA PHE A 183 -16.13 9.59 -5.60
C PHE A 183 -16.88 10.24 -4.42
N ILE A 184 -16.61 11.52 -4.13
CA ILE A 184 -17.32 12.34 -3.13
C ILE A 184 -17.90 13.63 -3.71
N GLY A 185 -17.80 13.85 -5.03
CA GLY A 185 -18.28 15.06 -5.70
C GLY A 185 -17.59 16.36 -5.27
N MET A 186 -16.31 16.28 -4.90
CA MET A 186 -15.53 17.41 -4.41
C MET A 186 -14.28 17.64 -5.28
N GLU A 187 -13.71 18.82 -5.17
CA GLU A 187 -12.39 19.18 -5.67
C GLU A 187 -11.51 19.57 -4.48
N PHE A 188 -10.38 18.90 -4.35
CA PHE A 188 -9.36 19.20 -3.35
C PHE A 188 -8.35 20.17 -3.93
N SER A 189 -7.92 21.16 -3.15
CA SER A 189 -6.90 22.12 -3.56
C SER A 189 -5.95 22.48 -2.42
N VAL A 190 -4.70 22.77 -2.80
CA VAL A 190 -3.63 23.18 -1.90
C VAL A 190 -3.34 24.67 -2.12
N LYS A 191 -3.36 25.45 -1.04
CA LYS A 191 -2.94 26.86 -1.06
C LYS A 191 -1.76 27.06 -0.13
N LYS A 192 -0.69 27.71 -0.63
CA LYS A 192 0.44 28.11 0.20
C LYS A 192 0.07 29.35 1.02
N SER A 193 0.32 29.30 2.32
CA SER A 193 0.09 30.40 3.26
C SER A 193 1.39 30.65 4.04
N GLY A 194 2.32 31.40 3.45
CA GLY A 194 3.69 31.52 3.98
C GLY A 194 4.42 30.18 3.90
N ASN A 195 4.96 29.71 5.02
CA ASN A 195 5.67 28.42 5.11
C ASN A 195 4.75 27.21 5.37
N THR A 196 3.44 27.41 5.47
CA THR A 196 2.48 26.32 5.69
C THR A 196 1.60 26.08 4.47
N LYS A 197 1.14 24.83 4.31
CA LYS A 197 0.13 24.44 3.33
C LYS A 197 -1.24 24.47 4.00
N LYS A 198 -2.22 25.09 3.36
CA LYS A 198 -3.64 24.99 3.70
C LYS A 198 -4.37 24.20 2.63
N PHE A 199 -5.33 23.41 3.06
CA PHE A 199 -6.07 22.50 2.18
C PHE A 199 -7.54 22.89 2.18
N TYR A 200 -8.14 22.92 0.99
CA TYR A 200 -9.53 23.35 0.79
C TYR A 200 -10.30 22.34 -0.05
N LEU A 201 -11.58 22.20 0.25
CA LEU A 201 -12.54 21.43 -0.53
C LEU A 201 -13.61 22.35 -1.11
N LYS A 202 -13.96 22.13 -2.37
CA LYS A 202 -15.08 22.81 -3.03
C LYS A 202 -15.95 21.76 -3.74
N PRO A 203 -17.28 21.94 -3.82
CA PRO A 203 -18.11 21.10 -4.67
C PRO A 203 -17.60 21.10 -6.10
N SER A 204 -17.57 19.92 -6.73
CA SER A 204 -17.37 19.84 -8.17
C SER A 204 -18.48 20.57 -8.91
N ILE A 205 -18.20 21.02 -10.13
CA ILE A 205 -19.15 21.72 -10.98
C ILE A 205 -20.48 20.93 -11.07
N GLY A 206 -21.59 21.59 -10.72
CA GLY A 206 -22.93 20.98 -10.76
C GLY A 206 -23.32 20.13 -9.54
N LYS A 207 -22.47 20.00 -8.52
CA LYS A 207 -22.75 19.22 -7.29
C LYS A 207 -23.16 20.06 -6.08
N GLY A 208 -23.00 21.39 -6.15
CA GLY A 208 -23.38 22.31 -5.07
C GLY A 208 -22.82 23.71 -5.28
N ASN A 209 -23.41 24.70 -4.60
CA ASN A 209 -23.08 26.13 -4.74
C ASN A 209 -22.63 26.74 -3.40
N TYR A 210 -21.78 26.05 -2.64
CA TYR A 210 -21.21 26.60 -1.41
C TYR A 210 -19.71 26.91 -1.55
N GLU A 211 -19.22 27.83 -0.72
CA GLU A 211 -17.84 28.30 -0.75
C GLU A 211 -16.83 27.20 -0.37
N ALA A 212 -15.56 27.42 -0.76
CA ALA A 212 -14.50 26.48 -0.40
C ALA A 212 -14.35 26.38 1.13
N LEU A 213 -14.36 25.16 1.65
CA LEU A 213 -14.26 24.84 3.07
C LEU A 213 -12.84 24.34 3.40
N GLU A 214 -12.32 24.62 4.59
CA GLU A 214 -11.03 24.05 5.01
C GLU A 214 -11.14 22.53 5.20
N PHE A 215 -10.19 21.76 4.65
CA PHE A 215 -10.22 20.29 4.67
C PHE A 215 -10.45 19.69 6.07
N LYS A 216 -9.86 20.26 7.13
CA LYS A 216 -10.06 19.80 8.52
C LYS A 216 -11.49 19.92 9.05
N LYS A 217 -12.34 20.72 8.40
CA LYS A 217 -13.76 20.88 8.75
C LYS A 217 -14.67 19.96 7.95
N SER A 218 -14.10 19.11 7.08
CA SER A 218 -14.87 18.14 6.29
C SER A 218 -15.31 16.94 7.14
N SER A 219 -16.21 16.11 6.61
CA SER A 219 -16.66 14.90 7.30
C SER A 219 -15.52 13.90 7.51
N SER A 220 -15.61 13.05 8.53
CA SER A 220 -14.59 12.03 8.81
C SER A 220 -14.31 11.11 7.61
N GLY A 221 -15.35 10.77 6.83
CA GLY A 221 -15.20 10.00 5.58
C GLY A 221 -14.38 10.74 4.51
N MET A 222 -14.49 12.06 4.41
CA MET A 222 -13.62 12.87 3.53
C MET A 222 -12.20 12.95 4.10
N GLN A 223 -12.07 13.17 5.41
CA GLN A 223 -10.76 13.24 6.08
C GLN A 223 -9.95 11.95 5.96
N SER A 224 -10.59 10.78 5.97
CA SER A 224 -9.94 9.49 5.80
C SER A 224 -9.62 9.15 4.33
N SER A 225 -10.49 9.53 3.38
CA SER A 225 -10.38 9.09 1.98
C SER A 225 -9.54 10.01 1.09
N ILE A 226 -9.55 11.31 1.34
CA ILE A 226 -8.81 12.29 0.52
C ILE A 226 -7.29 12.08 0.58
N PRO A 227 -6.66 11.85 1.75
CA PRO A 227 -5.23 11.59 1.80
C PRO A 227 -4.85 10.36 0.97
N LEU A 228 -5.68 9.33 1.02
CA LEU A 228 -5.49 8.11 0.22
C LEU A 228 -5.58 8.39 -1.29
N ALA A 229 -6.60 9.12 -1.73
CA ALA A 229 -6.78 9.47 -3.14
C ALA A 229 -5.62 10.32 -3.68
N VAL A 230 -5.19 11.34 -2.93
CA VAL A 230 -4.06 12.21 -3.27
C VAL A 230 -2.76 11.42 -3.36
N VAL A 231 -2.51 10.52 -2.40
CA VAL A 231 -1.32 9.66 -2.39
C VAL A 231 -1.31 8.66 -3.55
N ALA A 232 -2.45 8.01 -3.83
CA ALA A 232 -2.58 7.10 -4.97
C ALA A 232 -2.31 7.82 -6.30
N ASN A 233 -2.86 9.01 -6.49
CA ASN A 233 -2.62 9.84 -7.67
C ASN A 233 -1.14 10.27 -7.79
N TYR A 234 -0.52 10.70 -6.67
CA TYR A 234 0.88 11.08 -6.63
C TYR A 234 1.82 9.96 -7.08
N TYR A 235 1.69 8.78 -6.49
CA TYR A 235 2.54 7.65 -6.86
C TYR A 235 2.30 7.19 -8.30
N SER A 236 1.07 7.35 -8.80
CA SER A 236 0.71 6.99 -10.18
C SER A 236 1.30 7.92 -11.24
N LYS A 237 1.44 9.22 -10.94
CA LYS A 237 1.72 10.25 -11.96
C LYS A 237 2.89 11.18 -11.67
N TYR A 238 3.27 11.36 -10.42
CA TYR A 238 4.17 12.47 -10.01
C TYR A 238 5.40 12.02 -9.23
N PHE A 239 5.44 10.78 -8.72
CA PHE A 239 6.60 10.29 -7.98
C PHE A 239 7.87 10.27 -8.84
N ASP A 240 8.93 10.94 -8.35
CA ASP A 240 10.24 11.03 -8.98
C ASP A 240 11.20 10.00 -8.37
N TYR A 241 11.38 8.89 -9.10
CA TYR A 241 12.32 7.83 -8.74
C TYR A 241 13.76 8.31 -8.62
N SER A 242 14.18 9.24 -9.49
CA SER A 242 15.55 9.74 -9.54
C SER A 242 15.88 10.56 -8.31
N ALA A 243 14.99 11.48 -7.92
CA ALA A 243 15.12 12.21 -6.68
C ALA A 243 15.05 11.27 -5.46
N ALA A 244 14.08 10.36 -5.40
CA ALA A 244 13.89 9.48 -4.26
C ALA A 244 15.06 8.51 -4.04
N PHE A 245 15.59 7.92 -5.11
CA PHE A 245 16.77 7.05 -5.03
C PHE A 245 18.01 7.84 -4.66
N ARG A 246 18.25 8.98 -5.29
CA ARG A 246 19.35 9.88 -4.95
C ARG A 246 19.33 10.23 -3.47
N ASN A 247 18.19 10.60 -2.92
CA ASN A 247 18.07 10.91 -1.49
C ASN A 247 18.39 9.70 -0.62
N SER A 248 17.91 8.50 -1.02
CA SER A 248 18.22 7.27 -0.30
C SER A 248 19.71 6.91 -0.33
N VAL A 249 20.41 7.18 -1.43
CA VAL A 249 21.84 6.85 -1.59
C VAL A 249 22.73 7.94 -0.98
N ILE A 250 22.44 9.23 -1.22
CA ILE A 250 23.23 10.37 -0.71
C ILE A 250 23.32 10.33 0.80
N GLN A 251 22.23 10.01 1.51
CA GLN A 251 22.24 9.89 2.96
C GLN A 251 23.36 8.96 3.46
N TYR A 252 23.68 7.92 2.68
CA TYR A 252 24.74 6.97 3.00
C TYR A 252 26.12 7.38 2.49
N LEU A 253 26.19 8.05 1.35
CA LEU A 253 27.47 8.57 0.82
C LEU A 253 28.05 9.67 1.71
N LEU A 254 27.18 10.53 2.27
CA LEU A 254 27.58 11.54 3.25
C LEU A 254 28.22 10.92 4.50
N GLN A 255 27.87 9.69 4.87
CA GLN A 255 28.45 8.99 6.01
C GLN A 255 29.82 8.35 5.71
N THR A 256 30.24 8.31 4.44
CA THR A 256 31.45 7.59 4.01
C THR A 256 32.48 8.46 3.27
N ASP A 257 32.27 9.77 3.20
CA ASP A 257 33.11 10.75 2.47
C ASP A 257 33.34 10.42 0.98
N LYS A 258 32.51 9.56 0.38
CA LYS A 258 32.63 9.09 -1.02
C LYS A 258 31.62 9.74 -1.98
N ILE A 259 31.46 11.06 -1.89
CA ILE A 259 30.48 11.80 -2.71
C ILE A 259 30.81 11.72 -4.22
N THR A 260 32.10 11.64 -4.58
CA THR A 260 32.54 11.52 -5.99
C THR A 260 32.02 10.25 -6.67
N SER A 261 31.93 9.13 -5.94
CA SER A 261 31.35 7.87 -6.42
C SER A 261 29.86 7.97 -6.73
N PHE A 262 29.15 9.02 -6.27
CA PHE A 262 27.74 9.22 -6.57
C PHE A 262 27.49 9.51 -8.06
N LYS A 263 28.37 10.28 -8.71
CA LYS A 263 28.19 10.70 -10.10
C LYS A 263 28.25 9.53 -11.09
N GLU A 264 28.99 8.48 -10.76
CA GLU A 264 29.09 7.26 -11.57
C GLU A 264 27.89 6.32 -11.37
N ALA A 265 27.16 6.49 -10.27
CA ALA A 265 26.16 5.55 -9.81
C ALA A 265 24.76 5.79 -10.45
N THR A 266 24.44 7.02 -10.84
CA THR A 266 23.06 7.52 -11.12
C THR A 266 22.24 6.90 -12.27
N ASN A 267 22.63 5.77 -12.88
CA ASN A 267 21.83 5.16 -13.96
C ASN A 267 20.70 4.27 -13.43
N LEU A 268 19.66 4.91 -12.91
CA LEU A 268 18.36 4.28 -12.59
C LEU A 268 17.55 3.86 -13.83
N SER A 269 17.98 4.26 -15.03
CA SER A 269 17.28 3.94 -16.28
C SER A 269 17.11 2.43 -16.48
N ASP A 270 18.05 1.65 -15.95
CA ASP A 270 18.18 0.23 -16.26
C ASP A 270 17.61 -0.67 -15.14
N MET A 271 17.15 -0.09 -14.03
CA MET A 271 16.61 -0.82 -12.89
C MET A 271 15.08 -0.96 -12.97
N ASN A 272 14.58 -2.09 -12.48
CA ASN A 272 13.14 -2.27 -12.25
C ASN A 272 12.64 -1.29 -11.19
N LYS A 273 11.47 -0.71 -11.40
CA LYS A 273 10.89 0.34 -10.56
C LYS A 273 9.49 -0.05 -10.13
N GLN A 274 9.31 -0.27 -8.84
CA GLN A 274 8.03 -0.70 -8.27
C GLN A 274 7.59 0.25 -7.16
N ILE A 275 6.30 0.56 -7.14
CA ILE A 275 5.62 1.20 -6.00
C ILE A 275 4.65 0.19 -5.40
N HIS A 276 4.74 -0.03 -4.10
CA HIS A 276 3.85 -0.89 -3.34
C HIS A 276 2.99 -0.04 -2.40
N LEU A 277 1.71 0.12 -2.77
CA LEU A 277 0.70 0.76 -1.95
C LEU A 277 0.12 -0.25 -0.96
N HIS A 278 0.20 0.04 0.33
CA HIS A 278 -0.40 -0.76 1.41
C HIS A 278 -1.44 0.10 2.12
N ILE A 279 -2.69 -0.36 2.18
CA ILE A 279 -3.81 0.45 2.65
C ILE A 279 -4.59 -0.33 3.72
N GLU A 280 -4.77 0.26 4.89
CA GLU A 280 -5.65 -0.25 5.94
C GLU A 280 -7.01 0.47 5.89
N GLU A 281 -8.10 -0.27 5.92
CA GLU A 281 -9.48 0.21 6.04
C GLU A 281 -9.80 1.40 5.12
N PRO A 282 -9.64 1.28 3.78
CA PRO A 282 -9.95 2.38 2.84
C PRO A 282 -11.36 2.95 3.03
N GLU A 283 -12.31 2.14 3.51
CA GLU A 283 -13.70 2.48 3.78
C GLU A 283 -13.95 3.34 5.02
N LEU A 284 -12.95 3.59 5.87
CA LEU A 284 -13.13 4.20 7.19
C LEU A 284 -14.01 5.46 7.13
N SER A 285 -15.17 5.43 7.81
CA SER A 285 -16.16 6.51 7.86
C SER A 285 -16.81 6.91 6.53
N LEU A 286 -16.56 6.21 5.42
CA LEU A 286 -17.22 6.46 4.13
C LEU A 286 -18.56 5.74 4.04
N TYR A 287 -19.52 6.38 3.37
CA TYR A 287 -20.78 5.74 3.00
C TYR A 287 -20.54 4.67 1.91
N PRO A 288 -21.31 3.55 1.88
CA PRO A 288 -21.07 2.44 0.96
C PRO A 288 -20.85 2.80 -0.51
N ASP A 289 -21.62 3.73 -1.08
CA ASP A 289 -21.48 4.12 -2.48
C ASP A 289 -20.13 4.80 -2.77
N ALA A 290 -19.67 5.65 -1.85
CA ALA A 290 -18.39 6.34 -1.92
C ALA A 290 -17.21 5.37 -1.70
N GLN A 291 -17.39 4.30 -0.91
CA GLN A 291 -16.38 3.23 -0.78
C GLN A 291 -16.13 2.57 -2.14
N CYS A 292 -17.19 2.20 -2.86
CA CYS A 292 -17.08 1.58 -4.18
C CYS A 292 -16.39 2.52 -5.19
N LYS A 293 -16.82 3.78 -5.24
CA LYS A 293 -16.22 4.79 -6.14
C LYS A 293 -14.77 5.12 -5.80
N LEU A 294 -14.40 5.13 -4.51
CA LEU A 294 -13.01 5.31 -4.09
C LEU A 294 -12.12 4.17 -4.62
N ILE A 295 -12.59 2.93 -4.55
CA ILE A 295 -11.86 1.79 -5.10
C ILE A 295 -11.73 1.89 -6.62
N ASN A 296 -12.80 2.27 -7.33
CA ASN A 296 -12.72 2.54 -8.78
C ASN A 296 -11.65 3.60 -9.08
N PHE A 297 -11.66 4.72 -8.34
CA PHE A 297 -10.67 5.78 -8.49
C PHE A 297 -9.24 5.25 -8.26
N ILE A 298 -8.98 4.53 -7.17
CA ILE A 298 -7.62 4.02 -6.87
C ILE A 298 -7.15 3.03 -7.94
N VAL A 299 -8.04 2.14 -8.42
CA VAL A 299 -7.75 1.18 -9.49
C VAL A 299 -7.44 1.92 -10.79
N GLU A 300 -8.25 2.90 -11.17
CA GLU A 300 -8.03 3.74 -12.35
C GLU A 300 -6.68 4.46 -12.28
N GLN A 301 -6.38 5.12 -11.15
CA GLN A 301 -5.12 5.84 -11.00
C GLN A 301 -3.93 4.89 -11.11
N SER A 302 -4.00 3.74 -10.46
CA SER A 302 -2.85 2.87 -10.23
C SER A 302 -2.56 1.88 -11.37
N PHE A 303 -3.59 1.43 -12.11
CA PHE A 303 -3.48 0.32 -13.06
C PHE A 303 -3.93 0.63 -14.48
N ILE A 304 -4.56 1.79 -14.70
CA ILE A 304 -5.10 2.18 -16.02
C ILE A 304 -4.46 3.49 -16.51
N SER A 305 -4.43 4.50 -15.64
CA SER A 305 -3.94 5.86 -15.98
C SER A 305 -2.57 6.19 -15.39
N ASN A 306 -1.86 5.19 -14.83
CA ASN A 306 -0.50 5.37 -14.32
C ASN A 306 0.48 5.58 -15.47
N LEU A 307 1.59 6.26 -15.18
CA LEU A 307 2.69 6.39 -16.13
C LEU A 307 3.31 5.00 -16.41
N LYS A 308 3.79 4.79 -17.65
CA LYS A 308 4.36 3.52 -18.07
C LYS A 308 5.76 3.24 -17.51
N ASP A 309 6.37 4.22 -16.85
CA ASP A 309 7.71 4.14 -16.26
C ASP A 309 7.75 3.47 -14.87
N ARG A 310 6.60 2.98 -14.40
CA ARG A 310 6.43 2.40 -13.06
C ARG A 310 5.46 1.23 -13.08
N GLU A 311 5.76 0.25 -12.26
CA GLU A 311 4.80 -0.76 -11.86
C GLU A 311 4.24 -0.41 -10.48
N ILE A 312 2.93 -0.55 -10.33
CA ILE A 312 2.25 -0.31 -9.06
C ILE A 312 1.62 -1.61 -8.62
N THR A 313 1.80 -1.93 -7.35
CA THR A 313 1.07 -2.99 -6.67
C THR A 313 0.30 -2.37 -5.51
N MET A 314 -0.79 -3.02 -5.13
CA MET A 314 -1.71 -2.57 -4.12
C MET A 314 -2.10 -3.74 -3.23
N THR A 315 -1.94 -3.57 -1.94
CA THR A 315 -2.36 -4.52 -0.91
C THR A 315 -3.31 -3.80 0.03
N ILE A 316 -4.53 -4.31 0.20
CA ILE A 316 -5.58 -3.67 0.98
C ILE A 316 -6.08 -4.62 2.07
N ALA A 317 -6.17 -4.14 3.30
CA ALA A 317 -6.95 -4.77 4.37
C ALA A 317 -8.27 -4.04 4.53
N THR A 318 -9.41 -4.74 4.42
CA THR A 318 -10.75 -4.14 4.51
C THR A 318 -11.73 -5.07 5.22
N HIS A 319 -12.75 -4.46 5.82
CA HIS A 319 -13.93 -5.11 6.38
C HIS A 319 -15.17 -4.93 5.50
N SER A 320 -15.06 -4.13 4.43
CA SER A 320 -16.23 -3.70 3.67
C SER A 320 -16.73 -4.78 2.71
N PRO A 321 -17.94 -5.32 2.91
CA PRO A 321 -18.57 -6.19 1.91
C PRO A 321 -18.86 -5.44 0.60
N TYR A 322 -19.06 -4.12 0.67
CA TYR A 322 -19.32 -3.29 -0.50
C TYR A 322 -18.09 -3.20 -1.41
N ILE A 323 -16.90 -3.02 -0.84
CA ILE A 323 -15.64 -3.00 -1.59
C ILE A 323 -15.44 -4.34 -2.30
N ILE A 324 -15.63 -5.46 -1.60
CA ILE A 324 -15.41 -6.78 -2.19
C ILE A 324 -16.42 -7.09 -3.30
N ASN A 325 -17.70 -6.77 -3.09
CA ASN A 325 -18.69 -6.93 -4.15
C ASN A 325 -18.43 -5.99 -5.35
N GLN A 326 -17.89 -4.80 -5.13
CA GLN A 326 -17.49 -3.90 -6.22
C GLN A 326 -16.37 -4.50 -7.10
N LEU A 327 -15.49 -5.34 -6.54
CA LEU A 327 -14.46 -6.03 -7.34
C LEU A 327 -15.08 -6.90 -8.43
N ASN A 328 -16.22 -7.55 -8.18
CA ASN A 328 -16.94 -8.34 -9.19
C ASN A 328 -17.42 -7.49 -10.36
N VAL A 329 -17.85 -6.25 -10.10
CA VAL A 329 -18.22 -5.30 -11.16
C VAL A 329 -16.99 -4.96 -12.02
N LEU A 330 -15.84 -4.71 -11.39
CA LEU A 330 -14.60 -4.36 -12.09
C LEU A 330 -13.97 -5.54 -12.87
N LEU A 331 -14.06 -6.76 -12.32
CA LEU A 331 -13.67 -8.00 -13.02
C LEU A 331 -14.52 -8.20 -14.27
N ARG A 332 -15.84 -8.11 -14.11
CA ARG A 332 -16.78 -8.29 -15.23
C ARG A 332 -16.61 -7.22 -16.30
N ALA A 333 -16.34 -5.97 -15.92
CA ALA A 333 -16.01 -4.90 -16.86
C ALA A 333 -14.81 -5.30 -17.73
N HIS A 334 -13.71 -5.76 -17.11
CA HIS A 334 -12.52 -6.21 -17.82
C HIS A 334 -12.80 -7.38 -18.76
N GLN A 335 -13.49 -8.42 -18.27
CA GLN A 335 -13.82 -9.61 -19.06
C GLN A 335 -14.72 -9.31 -20.26
N ARG A 336 -15.44 -8.19 -20.22
CA ARG A 336 -16.27 -7.68 -21.32
C ARG A 336 -15.54 -6.65 -22.20
N GLY A 337 -14.24 -6.43 -21.99
CA GLY A 337 -13.43 -5.47 -22.74
C GLY A 337 -13.84 -4.00 -22.50
N LYS A 338 -14.38 -3.70 -21.32
CA LYS A 338 -14.90 -2.37 -20.95
C LYS A 338 -14.30 -1.89 -19.63
N THR A 339 -14.58 -0.64 -19.30
CA THR A 339 -14.38 -0.07 -17.96
C THR A 339 -15.72 0.27 -17.33
N PHE A 340 -15.82 0.18 -16.01
CA PHE A 340 -16.91 0.70 -15.21
C PHE A 340 -16.36 1.84 -14.35
N ASP A 341 -16.92 3.05 -14.49
CA ASP A 341 -16.42 4.24 -13.78
C ASP A 341 -14.89 4.42 -13.96
N ASN A 342 -14.45 4.31 -15.22
CA ASN A 342 -13.04 4.34 -15.66
C ASN A 342 -12.13 3.23 -15.10
N ALA A 343 -12.68 2.27 -14.35
CA ALA A 343 -11.94 1.19 -13.72
C ALA A 343 -12.29 -0.19 -14.30
N ALA A 344 -11.31 -1.09 -14.28
CA ALA A 344 -11.45 -2.51 -14.66
C ALA A 344 -10.29 -3.29 -14.02
N ILE A 345 -10.53 -4.52 -13.59
CA ILE A 345 -9.51 -5.37 -12.97
C ILE A 345 -9.29 -6.61 -13.82
N ASP A 346 -8.05 -6.82 -14.25
CA ASP A 346 -7.61 -8.07 -14.87
C ASP A 346 -7.67 -9.21 -13.84
N PRO A 347 -8.47 -10.27 -14.07
CA PRO A 347 -8.55 -11.41 -13.17
C PRO A 347 -7.20 -12.05 -12.83
N ALA A 348 -6.22 -12.02 -13.75
CA ALA A 348 -4.90 -12.59 -13.54
C ALA A 348 -4.04 -11.78 -12.55
N LYS A 349 -4.45 -10.56 -12.21
CA LYS A 349 -3.72 -9.67 -11.29
C LYS A 349 -4.38 -9.54 -9.92
N LEU A 350 -5.54 -10.17 -9.71
CA LEU A 350 -6.34 -10.05 -8.50
C LEU A 350 -6.19 -11.27 -7.60
N ALA A 351 -5.86 -11.04 -6.33
CA ALA A 351 -6.03 -12.00 -5.26
C ALA A 351 -6.94 -11.42 -4.17
N VAL A 352 -7.85 -12.24 -3.65
CA VAL A 352 -8.70 -11.87 -2.51
C VAL A 352 -8.70 -13.01 -1.52
N TYR A 353 -8.29 -12.74 -0.29
CA TYR A 353 -8.22 -13.73 0.78
C TYR A 353 -9.04 -13.30 1.99
N ARG A 354 -9.79 -14.25 2.57
CA ARG A 354 -10.36 -14.12 3.92
C ARG A 354 -9.36 -14.70 4.92
N LEU A 355 -9.04 -13.93 5.95
CA LEU A 355 -8.28 -14.38 7.10
C LEU A 355 -9.26 -14.81 8.19
N TYR A 356 -9.34 -16.12 8.43
CA TYR A 356 -10.27 -16.75 9.35
C TYR A 356 -9.54 -17.84 10.16
N GLU A 357 -9.72 -17.85 11.49
CA GLU A 357 -9.06 -18.79 12.41
C GLU A 357 -7.53 -18.93 12.19
N GLY A 358 -6.88 -17.81 11.90
CA GLY A 358 -5.43 -17.73 11.69
C GLY A 358 -4.91 -18.35 10.38
N LYS A 359 -5.80 -18.62 9.41
CA LYS A 359 -5.47 -19.16 8.07
C LYS A 359 -6.08 -18.30 6.96
N LEU A 360 -5.52 -18.41 5.74
CA LEU A 360 -6.08 -17.77 4.55
C LEU A 360 -7.01 -18.71 3.79
N GLN A 361 -8.14 -18.18 3.36
CA GLN A 361 -9.07 -18.79 2.42
C GLN A 361 -9.10 -17.94 1.16
N ASN A 362 -8.80 -18.51 -0.01
CA ASN A 362 -8.92 -17.81 -1.29
C ASN A 362 -10.40 -17.66 -1.67
N LEU A 363 -10.80 -16.44 -2.01
CA LEU A 363 -12.17 -16.11 -2.41
C LEU A 363 -12.33 -15.98 -3.93
N VAL A 364 -11.25 -15.90 -4.69
CA VAL A 364 -11.33 -15.89 -6.16
C VAL A 364 -11.74 -17.28 -6.65
N SER A 365 -12.80 -17.34 -7.43
CA SER A 365 -13.45 -18.54 -7.93
C SER A 365 -13.96 -18.31 -9.36
N VAL A 366 -14.61 -19.32 -9.95
CA VAL A 366 -15.24 -19.22 -11.26
C VAL A 366 -16.74 -19.43 -11.06
N ASP A 367 -17.54 -18.49 -11.55
CA ASP A 367 -19.00 -18.60 -11.52
C ASP A 367 -19.47 -19.79 -12.37
N GLU A 368 -20.30 -20.66 -11.79
CA GLU A 368 -20.71 -21.90 -12.45
C GLU A 368 -21.56 -21.65 -13.71
N THR A 369 -22.30 -20.54 -13.74
CA THR A 369 -23.26 -20.21 -14.81
C THR A 369 -22.58 -19.41 -15.92
N THR A 370 -21.88 -18.33 -15.58
CA THR A 370 -21.26 -17.43 -16.55
C THR A 370 -19.88 -17.89 -17.00
N LYS A 371 -19.23 -18.78 -16.22
CA LYS A 371 -17.82 -19.17 -16.36
C LYS A 371 -16.84 -17.99 -16.23
N GLU A 372 -17.30 -16.87 -15.67
CA GLU A 372 -16.48 -15.69 -15.40
C GLU A 372 -15.76 -15.87 -14.05
N THR A 373 -14.50 -15.42 -13.95
CA THR A 373 -13.83 -15.25 -12.66
C THR A 373 -14.58 -14.25 -11.77
N VAL A 374 -14.86 -14.65 -10.53
CA VAL A 374 -15.58 -13.86 -9.53
C VAL A 374 -14.93 -14.02 -8.16
N VAL A 375 -15.13 -13.05 -7.29
CA VAL A 375 -14.85 -13.13 -5.86
C VAL A 375 -16.11 -13.64 -5.16
N ASN A 376 -16.01 -14.78 -4.48
CA ASN A 376 -17.10 -15.33 -3.68
C ASN A 376 -17.32 -14.46 -2.44
N THR A 377 -18.50 -13.83 -2.37
CA THR A 377 -18.92 -12.94 -1.27
C THR A 377 -20.04 -13.52 -0.42
N TYR A 378 -20.37 -14.81 -0.58
CA TYR A 378 -21.48 -15.45 0.12
C TYR A 378 -21.36 -15.30 1.64
N ASP A 379 -20.19 -15.64 2.19
CA ASP A 379 -19.92 -15.56 3.62
C ASP A 379 -19.94 -14.13 4.18
N LEU A 380 -19.85 -13.10 3.32
CA LEU A 380 -19.96 -11.70 3.74
C LEU A 380 -21.41 -11.24 3.93
N SER A 381 -22.37 -12.06 3.51
CA SER A 381 -23.81 -11.79 3.62
C SER A 381 -24.45 -12.51 4.81
N GLU A 382 -23.73 -13.42 5.49
CA GLU A 382 -24.23 -14.18 6.64
C GLU A 382 -24.82 -13.27 7.72
N THR A 383 -24.08 -12.24 8.14
CA THR A 383 -24.55 -11.30 9.17
C THR A 383 -25.88 -10.64 8.79
N ILE A 384 -26.07 -10.30 7.52
CA ILE A 384 -27.31 -9.69 7.04
C ILE A 384 -28.44 -10.72 7.07
N ASN A 385 -28.18 -11.93 6.59
CA ASN A 385 -29.15 -13.02 6.60
C ASN A 385 -29.56 -13.39 8.03
N ASP A 386 -28.63 -13.43 8.97
CA ASP A 386 -28.89 -13.71 10.39
C ASP A 386 -29.75 -12.63 11.03
N ILE A 387 -29.55 -11.35 10.67
CA ILE A 387 -30.42 -10.26 11.11
C ILE A 387 -31.86 -10.47 10.61
N TYR A 388 -32.02 -10.82 9.33
CA TYR A 388 -33.35 -11.12 8.77
C TYR A 388 -34.00 -12.34 9.44
N ASN A 389 -33.26 -13.43 9.60
CA ASN A 389 -33.72 -14.63 10.28
C ASN A 389 -34.12 -14.33 11.73
N ASN A 390 -33.35 -13.53 12.46
CA ASN A 390 -33.68 -13.12 13.83
C ASN A 390 -34.95 -12.27 13.87
N TYR A 391 -35.19 -11.42 12.88
CA TYR A 391 -36.43 -10.65 12.77
C TYR A 391 -37.64 -11.54 12.47
N GLU A 392 -37.53 -12.50 11.55
CA GLU A 392 -38.62 -13.43 11.23
C GLU A 392 -38.97 -14.38 12.37
N ASN A 393 -38.01 -14.70 13.24
CA ASN A 393 -38.18 -15.61 14.37
C ASN A 393 -38.67 -14.93 15.67
N LEU A 394 -38.82 -13.59 15.68
CA LEU A 394 -39.39 -12.81 16.79
C LEU A 394 -40.87 -12.49 16.52
#